data_AF-A0A7Y2A2N7-F1
#
_entry.id   AF-A0A7Y2A2N7-F1
#
_cell.length_a   1.000
_cell.length_b   1.000
_cell.length_c   1.000
_cell.angle_alpha   90.00
_cell.angle_beta   90.00
_cell.angle_gamma   90.00
#
_symmetry.space_group_name_H-M   'P 1'
#
loop_
_entity.id
_entity.type
_entity.pdbx_description
1 polymer ?
#
loop_
_entity_poly.entity_id
_entity_poly.type
_entity_poly.pdbx_seq_one_letter_code
_entity_poly.pdbx_strand_id
1 'polypeptide(L)'
;DRVGLLLVTDRVEWYVPPDTGRRHALRLVLEILAFNPEGKATRLSEGIGFAEKVLRQRTTVFIVSDFLTSTAADPQLPHAMRKLAWDHDVVPIRLTDPATSEIPNVGMLAVTDPETGRRQVVNTSRRKVRDGHRERAVQARAVVDGIFRDLQLDVVDIDTTEEYLPPLIGFFRARARALR
;
A
#
# COMPACT_ATOMS: atom_id res chain seq x y z
N ASP A 1 -14.65 15.49 10.55
CA ASP A 1 -13.19 15.40 10.65
C ASP A 1 -12.48 16.19 9.58
N ARG A 2 -11.22 16.55 9.88
CA ARG A 2 -10.26 17.07 8.90
C ARG A 2 -9.62 15.88 8.19
N VAL A 3 -9.52 15.93 6.86
CA VAL A 3 -8.89 14.89 6.05
C VAL A 3 -7.88 15.54 5.12
N GLY A 4 -6.72 14.91 4.96
CA GLY A 4 -5.68 15.33 4.00
C GLY A 4 -5.33 14.17 3.08
N LEU A 5 -4.43 14.41 2.14
CA LEU A 5 -3.98 13.42 1.15
C LEU A 5 -2.47 13.50 0.98
N LEU A 6 -1.81 12.35 0.90
CA LEU A 6 -0.41 12.23 0.53
C LEU A 6 -0.29 11.14 -0.53
N LEU A 7 0.15 11.50 -1.73
CA LEU A 7 0.41 10.57 -2.84
C LEU A 7 1.91 10.28 -2.91
N VAL A 8 2.25 9.01 -3.05
CA VAL A 8 3.63 8.52 -2.90
C VAL A 8 3.90 7.43 -3.94
N THR A 9 5.08 7.50 -4.55
CA THR A 9 5.69 6.47 -5.40
C THR A 9 7.02 6.06 -4.78
N ASP A 10 8.15 6.35 -5.43
CA ASP A 10 9.50 6.34 -4.87
C ASP A 10 9.91 7.71 -4.31
N ARG A 11 8.96 8.64 -4.30
CA ARG A 11 9.05 10.01 -3.80
C ARG A 11 7.68 10.49 -3.30
N VAL A 12 7.69 11.62 -2.60
CA VAL A 12 6.46 12.39 -2.37
C VAL A 12 6.04 13.04 -3.68
N GLU A 13 4.86 12.67 -4.17
CA GLU A 13 4.33 13.19 -5.41
C GLU A 13 3.43 14.39 -5.18
N TRP A 14 2.55 14.29 -4.18
CA TRP A 14 1.56 15.32 -3.91
C TRP A 14 1.10 15.31 -2.47
N TYR A 15 0.90 16.48 -1.89
CA TYR A 15 0.42 16.63 -0.52
C TYR A 15 -0.67 17.70 -0.44
N VAL A 16 -1.81 17.31 0.13
CA VAL A 16 -2.90 18.21 0.49
C VAL A 16 -3.03 18.23 2.01
N PRO A 17 -2.85 19.41 2.64
CA PRO A 17 -2.97 19.51 4.08
C PRO A 17 -4.40 19.22 4.56
N PRO A 18 -4.58 18.68 5.78
CA PRO A 18 -5.90 18.35 6.29
C PRO A 18 -6.83 19.56 6.42
N ASP A 19 -8.03 19.45 5.83
CA ASP A 19 -9.07 20.46 5.95
C ASP A 19 -10.46 19.80 6.10
N THR A 20 -11.48 20.59 6.42
CA THR A 20 -12.82 20.11 6.81
C THR A 20 -13.82 20.27 5.67
N GLY A 21 -14.80 19.36 5.67
CA GLY A 21 -16.05 19.53 4.93
C GLY A 21 -16.12 18.72 3.65
N ARG A 22 -17.36 18.47 3.21
CA ARG A 22 -17.66 17.57 2.07
C ARG A 22 -16.98 18.01 0.78
N ARG A 23 -16.88 19.32 0.53
CA ARG A 23 -16.21 19.85 -0.67
C ARG A 23 -14.71 19.51 -0.67
N HIS A 24 -14.05 19.61 0.48
CA HIS A 24 -12.65 19.24 0.60
C HIS A 24 -12.45 17.74 0.34
N ALA A 25 -13.27 16.89 0.97
CA ALA A 25 -13.22 15.45 0.73
C ALA A 25 -13.43 15.07 -0.74
N LEU A 26 -14.42 15.66 -1.42
CA LEU A 26 -14.64 15.43 -2.86
C LEU A 26 -13.46 15.91 -3.71
N ARG A 27 -12.84 17.04 -3.34
CA ARG A 27 -11.62 17.52 -4.00
C ARG A 27 -10.50 16.49 -3.90
N LEU A 28 -10.27 15.88 -2.73
CA LEU A 28 -9.23 14.84 -2.58
C LEU A 28 -9.49 13.63 -3.49
N VAL A 29 -10.75 13.19 -3.59
CA VAL A 29 -11.12 12.09 -4.51
C VAL A 29 -10.81 12.45 -5.96
N LEU A 30 -11.16 13.66 -6.39
CA LEU A 30 -10.87 14.14 -7.73
C LEU A 30 -9.37 14.27 -7.99
N GLU A 31 -8.60 14.72 -7.00
CA GLU A 31 -7.14 14.78 -7.10
C GLU A 31 -6.53 13.39 -7.28
N ILE A 32 -6.99 12.38 -6.54
CA ILE A 32 -6.56 10.99 -6.73
C ILE A 32 -6.88 10.50 -8.16
N LEU A 33 -8.10 10.73 -8.62
CA LEU A 33 -8.56 10.26 -9.95
C LEU A 33 -7.85 10.97 -11.11
N ALA A 34 -7.45 12.23 -10.93
CA ALA A 34 -6.75 13.02 -11.95
C ALA A 34 -5.23 12.89 -11.87
N PHE A 35 -4.70 12.26 -10.82
CA PHE A 35 -3.27 12.19 -10.58
C PHE A 35 -2.59 11.24 -11.56
N ASN A 36 -1.48 11.71 -12.15
CA ASN A 36 -0.60 10.89 -12.97
C ASN A 36 0.80 10.87 -12.32
N PRO A 37 1.29 9.71 -11.85
CA PRO A 37 2.58 9.61 -11.18
C PRO A 37 3.76 9.99 -12.08
N GLU A 38 4.77 10.65 -11.49
CA GLU A 38 6.05 10.92 -12.15
C GLU A 38 7.07 9.83 -11.81
N GLY A 39 7.05 9.36 -10.57
CA GLY A 39 7.82 8.23 -10.08
C GLY A 39 7.32 6.91 -10.64
N LYS A 40 8.23 5.93 -10.69
CA LYS A 40 7.96 4.61 -11.29
C LYS A 40 8.10 3.46 -10.32
N ALA A 41 8.86 3.66 -9.25
CA ALA A 41 9.10 2.62 -8.25
C ALA A 41 8.27 2.90 -6.99
N THR A 42 8.36 1.98 -6.04
CA THR A 42 7.65 2.08 -4.75
C THR A 42 8.64 2.20 -3.59
N ARG A 43 8.68 3.35 -2.92
CA ARG A 43 9.43 3.59 -1.66
C ARG A 43 8.54 4.30 -0.65
N LEU A 44 7.73 3.51 0.05
CA LEU A 44 6.79 4.02 1.06
C LEU A 44 7.49 4.75 2.20
N SER A 45 8.74 4.38 2.53
CA SER A 45 9.51 5.06 3.57
C SER A 45 9.71 6.56 3.31
N GLU A 46 9.82 6.99 2.05
CA GLU A 46 9.95 8.42 1.69
C GLU A 46 8.66 9.19 2.02
N GLY A 47 7.51 8.60 1.67
CA GLY A 47 6.20 9.15 2.01
C GLY A 47 5.95 9.19 3.52
N ILE A 48 6.28 8.10 4.22
CA ILE A 48 6.14 8.02 5.68
C ILE A 48 7.04 9.05 6.37
N GLY A 49 8.30 9.18 5.93
CA GLY A 49 9.23 10.17 6.48
C GLY A 49 8.81 11.61 6.22
N PHE A 50 8.09 11.88 5.12
CA PHE A 50 7.43 13.17 4.91
C PHE A 50 6.23 13.37 5.83
N ALA A 51 5.37 12.35 5.98
CA ALA A 51 4.22 12.39 6.87
C ALA A 51 4.62 12.73 8.32
N GLU A 52 5.69 12.10 8.84
CA GLU A 52 6.24 12.39 10.19
C GLU A 52 6.61 13.88 10.37
N LYS A 53 7.08 14.55 9.31
CA LYS A 53 7.48 15.97 9.37
C LYS A 53 6.30 16.93 9.33
N VAL A 54 5.24 16.58 8.59
CA VAL A 54 4.09 17.47 8.37
C VAL A 54 2.97 17.24 9.38
N LEU A 55 2.82 16.03 9.91
CA LEU A 55 1.81 15.70 10.91
C LEU A 55 2.31 16.09 12.31
N ARG A 56 1.85 17.25 12.80
CA ARG A 56 2.26 17.79 14.12
C ARG A 56 1.42 17.31 15.28
N GLN A 57 0.29 16.64 15.01
CA GLN A 57 -0.66 16.17 16.01
C GLN A 57 -0.96 14.69 15.76
N ARG A 58 -1.31 13.96 16.83
CA ARG A 58 -1.75 12.58 16.71
C ARG A 58 -2.92 12.49 15.74
N THR A 59 -2.73 11.70 14.68
CA THR A 59 -3.61 11.61 13.52
C THR A 59 -3.81 10.14 13.18
N THR A 60 -4.99 9.77 12.68
CA THR A 60 -5.18 8.44 12.09
C THR A 60 -4.70 8.47 10.64
N VAL A 61 -3.73 7.63 10.31
CA VAL A 61 -3.09 7.56 8.99
C VAL A 61 -3.50 6.26 8.31
N PHE A 62 -4.30 6.37 7.26
CA PHE A 62 -4.64 5.25 6.39
C PHE A 62 -3.60 5.14 5.28
N ILE A 63 -2.88 4.01 5.23
CA ILE A 63 -1.91 3.72 4.16
C ILE A 63 -2.57 2.75 3.20
N VAL A 64 -2.97 3.23 2.02
CA VAL A 64 -3.59 2.41 0.98
C VAL A 64 -2.52 2.00 -0.03
N SER A 65 -2.24 0.70 -0.10
CA SER A 65 -1.22 0.14 -1.00
C SER A 65 -1.47 -1.36 -1.19
N ASP A 66 -0.98 -1.94 -2.27
CA ASP A 66 -0.85 -3.39 -2.39
C ASP A 66 0.31 -3.97 -1.55
N PHE A 67 1.17 -3.09 -1.03
CA PHE A 67 2.39 -3.40 -0.29
C PHE A 67 3.30 -4.40 -1.02
N LEU A 68 3.32 -4.37 -2.35
CA LEU A 68 4.21 -5.17 -3.18
C LEU A 68 5.63 -4.58 -3.19
N THR A 69 6.23 -4.54 -2.01
CA THR A 69 7.60 -4.06 -1.80
C THR A 69 8.45 -5.13 -1.11
N SER A 70 9.75 -4.93 -1.08
CA SER A 70 10.70 -5.82 -0.41
C SER A 70 11.71 -4.99 0.37
N THR A 71 12.35 -5.58 1.39
CA THR A 71 13.46 -4.92 2.10
C THR A 71 14.64 -4.56 1.20
N ALA A 72 14.76 -5.21 0.03
CA ALA A 72 15.75 -4.83 -0.98
C ALA A 72 15.36 -3.54 -1.73
N ALA A 73 14.06 -3.33 -1.97
CA ALA A 73 13.54 -2.14 -2.65
C ALA A 73 13.37 -0.94 -1.70
N ASP A 74 12.94 -1.21 -0.47
CA ASP A 74 12.72 -0.22 0.59
C ASP A 74 13.22 -0.73 1.95
N PRO A 75 14.54 -0.66 2.22
CA PRO A 75 15.14 -1.17 3.45
C PRO A 75 14.74 -0.38 4.70
N GLN A 76 14.27 0.86 4.53
CA GLN A 76 13.92 1.74 5.66
C GLN A 76 12.46 1.60 6.09
N LEU A 77 11.64 0.89 5.32
CA LEU A 77 10.22 0.73 5.59
C LEU A 77 9.89 0.25 7.02
N PRO A 78 10.55 -0.79 7.59
CA PRO A 78 10.23 -1.23 8.95
C PRO A 78 10.45 -0.14 10.00
N HIS A 79 11.52 0.65 9.84
CA HIS A 79 11.86 1.73 10.75
C HIS A 79 10.91 2.92 10.60
N ALA A 80 10.59 3.30 9.37
CA ALA A 80 9.65 4.36 9.07
C ALA A 80 8.25 4.04 9.60
N MET A 81 7.76 2.82 9.38
CA MET A 81 6.47 2.35 9.92
C MET A 81 6.44 2.38 11.44
N ARG A 82 7.52 1.94 12.10
CA ARG A 82 7.63 1.97 13.57
C ARG A 82 7.52 3.38 14.14
N LYS A 83 8.22 4.34 13.53
CA LYS A 83 8.14 5.75 13.94
C LYS A 83 6.75 6.32 13.73
N LEU A 84 6.16 6.10 12.56
CA LEU A 84 4.82 6.59 12.27
C LEU A 84 3.79 6.03 13.26
N ALA A 85 3.85 4.73 13.54
CA ALA A 85 2.95 4.06 14.49
C ALA A 85 3.18 4.47 15.96
N TRP A 86 4.34 5.05 16.29
CA TRP A 86 4.61 5.57 17.62
C TRP A 86 3.82 6.86 17.90
N ASP A 87 3.80 7.78 16.94
CA ASP A 87 3.16 9.10 17.10
C ASP A 87 1.72 9.15 16.58
N HIS A 88 1.35 8.20 15.73
CA HIS A 88 0.09 8.18 15.01
C HIS A 88 -0.61 6.83 15.07
N ASP A 89 -1.90 6.88 14.78
CA ASP A 89 -2.73 5.70 14.66
C ASP A 89 -2.70 5.20 13.21
N VAL A 90 -1.90 4.18 12.92
CA VAL A 90 -1.65 3.73 11.55
C VAL A 90 -2.53 2.55 11.20
N VAL A 91 -3.28 2.67 10.09
CA VAL A 91 -4.16 1.63 9.57
C VAL A 91 -3.73 1.30 8.14
N PRO A 92 -3.02 0.17 7.92
CA PRO A 92 -2.75 -0.33 6.58
C PRO A 92 -4.05 -0.84 5.93
N ILE A 93 -4.37 -0.33 4.74
CA ILE A 93 -5.40 -0.85 3.86
C ILE A 93 -4.68 -1.54 2.71
N ARG A 94 -4.62 -2.87 2.76
CA ARG A 94 -3.90 -3.68 1.80
C ARG A 94 -4.81 -4.12 0.67
N LEU A 95 -4.46 -3.74 -0.55
CA LEU A 95 -5.12 -4.20 -1.77
C LEU A 95 -4.49 -5.52 -2.22
N THR A 96 -5.32 -6.55 -2.42
CA THR A 96 -4.86 -7.84 -2.97
C THR A 96 -5.55 -8.10 -4.31
N ASP A 97 -4.76 -8.48 -5.30
CA ASP A 97 -5.26 -9.00 -6.57
C ASP A 97 -4.73 -10.44 -6.74
N PRO A 98 -5.62 -11.45 -6.82
CA PRO A 98 -5.24 -12.84 -7.07
C PRO A 98 -4.31 -13.02 -8.27
N ALA A 99 -4.50 -12.23 -9.34
CA ALA A 99 -3.71 -12.28 -10.56
C ALA A 99 -2.24 -11.87 -10.36
N THR A 100 -1.94 -11.14 -9.29
CA THR A 100 -0.58 -10.69 -9.00
C THR A 100 0.28 -11.78 -8.36
N SER A 101 -0.36 -12.72 -7.66
CA SER A 101 0.30 -13.81 -6.92
C SER A 101 0.62 -15.04 -7.78
N GLU A 102 -0.12 -15.25 -8.87
CA GLU A 102 0.00 -16.45 -9.70
C GLU A 102 0.27 -16.12 -11.17
N ILE A 103 1.29 -16.77 -11.74
CA ILE A 103 1.55 -16.68 -13.19
C ILE A 103 0.81 -17.84 -13.88
N PRO A 104 -0.10 -17.58 -14.83
CA PRO A 104 -0.80 -18.63 -15.54
C PRO A 104 0.13 -19.39 -16.49
N ASN A 105 -0.17 -20.67 -16.75
CA ASN A 105 0.57 -21.47 -17.73
C ASN A 105 0.10 -21.14 -19.16
N VAL A 106 0.72 -20.15 -19.78
CA VAL A 106 0.39 -19.67 -21.14
C VAL A 106 1.55 -19.86 -22.13
N GLY A 107 2.56 -20.65 -21.76
CA GLY A 107 3.76 -20.83 -22.56
C GLY A 107 4.72 -19.64 -22.43
N MET A 108 5.12 -19.03 -23.55
CA MET A 108 6.03 -17.89 -23.55
C MET A 108 5.24 -16.59 -23.32
N LEU A 109 5.47 -15.95 -22.18
CA LEU A 109 4.83 -14.69 -21.81
C LEU A 109 5.87 -13.56 -21.86
N ALA A 110 5.60 -12.52 -22.64
CA ALA A 110 6.38 -11.29 -22.56
C ALA A 110 5.86 -10.46 -21.37
N VAL A 111 6.72 -10.23 -20.39
CA VAL A 111 6.40 -9.46 -19.18
C VAL A 111 7.21 -8.17 -19.21
N THR A 112 6.56 -7.06 -18.88
CA THR A 112 7.22 -5.78 -18.64
C THR A 112 7.11 -5.46 -17.16
N ASP A 113 8.24 -5.22 -16.51
CA ASP A 113 8.26 -4.70 -15.15
C ASP A 113 7.74 -3.26 -15.17
N PRO A 114 6.65 -2.94 -14.45
CA PRO A 114 6.08 -1.60 -14.44
C PRO A 114 7.01 -0.56 -13.80
N GLU A 115 7.91 -0.97 -12.90
CA GLU A 115 8.80 -0.06 -12.18
C GLU A 115 10.06 0.26 -12.98
N THR A 116 10.67 -0.75 -13.59
CA THR A 116 11.94 -0.59 -14.33
C THR A 116 11.75 -0.41 -15.83
N GLY A 117 10.57 -0.75 -16.36
CA GLY A 117 10.30 -0.83 -17.80
C GLY A 117 11.02 -2.00 -18.48
N ARG A 118 11.71 -2.86 -17.74
CA ARG A 118 12.48 -3.98 -18.28
C ARG A 118 11.54 -5.01 -18.88
N ARG A 119 11.79 -5.36 -20.14
CA ARG A 119 11.07 -6.43 -20.84
C ARG A 119 11.83 -7.74 -20.72
N GLN A 120 11.11 -8.81 -20.40
CA GLN A 120 11.65 -10.15 -20.39
C GLN A 120 10.62 -11.14 -20.94
N VAL A 121 11.11 -12.17 -21.62
CA VAL A 121 10.26 -13.29 -22.05
C VAL A 121 10.42 -14.41 -21.03
N VAL A 122 9.32 -14.76 -20.38
CA VAL A 122 9.27 -15.77 -19.33
C VAL A 122 8.58 -17.01 -19.88
N ASN A 123 9.23 -18.17 -19.76
CA ASN A 123 8.59 -19.44 -20.08
C ASN A 123 7.74 -19.92 -18.89
N THR A 124 6.46 -19.55 -18.91
CA THR A 124 5.47 -19.86 -17.88
C THR A 124 5.01 -21.32 -17.89
N SER A 125 5.33 -22.11 -18.92
CA SER A 125 5.02 -23.55 -18.93
C SER A 125 5.89 -24.34 -17.95
N ARG A 126 7.08 -23.81 -17.62
CA ARG A 126 7.96 -24.39 -16.61
C ARG A 126 7.38 -24.18 -15.22
N ARG A 127 6.99 -25.28 -14.56
CA ARG A 127 6.50 -25.28 -13.17
C ARG A 127 7.44 -24.54 -12.22
N LYS A 128 8.76 -24.78 -12.32
CA LYS A 128 9.79 -24.11 -11.49
C LYS A 128 9.74 -22.58 -11.55
N VAL A 129 9.37 -22.01 -12.71
CA VAL A 129 9.25 -20.55 -12.88
C VAL A 129 8.03 -20.02 -12.13
N ARG A 130 6.90 -20.72 -12.25
CA ARG A 130 5.65 -20.36 -11.53
C ARG A 130 5.82 -20.51 -10.02
N ASP A 131 6.40 -21.63 -9.58
CA ASP A 131 6.66 -21.89 -8.16
C ASP A 131 7.61 -20.83 -7.56
N GLY A 132 8.70 -20.51 -8.25
CA GLY A 132 9.64 -19.47 -7.80
C GLY A 132 9.08 -18.05 -7.84
N HIS A 133 8.04 -17.76 -8.63
CA HIS A 133 7.30 -16.49 -8.53
C HIS A 133 6.41 -16.47 -7.30
N ARG A 134 5.63 -17.53 -7.10
CA ARG A 134 4.76 -17.67 -5.94
C ARG A 134 5.56 -17.60 -4.63
N GLU A 135 6.69 -18.30 -4.54
CA GLU A 135 7.57 -18.26 -3.37
C GLU A 135 8.08 -16.85 -3.06
N ARG A 136 8.51 -16.08 -4.08
CA ARG A 136 8.94 -14.69 -3.89
C ARG A 136 7.81 -13.78 -3.42
N ALA A 137 6.61 -13.93 -3.99
CA ALA A 137 5.44 -13.18 -3.56
C ALA A 137 5.08 -13.49 -2.10
N VAL A 138 5.10 -14.77 -1.71
CA VAL A 138 4.87 -15.21 -0.33
C VAL A 138 5.92 -14.65 0.62
N GLN A 139 7.20 -14.68 0.25
CA GLN A 139 8.29 -14.13 1.07
C GLN A 139 8.16 -12.61 1.27
N ALA A 140 7.88 -11.86 0.20
CA ALA A 140 7.68 -10.42 0.27
C ALA A 140 6.49 -10.08 1.18
N ARG A 141 5.38 -10.81 1.04
CA ARG A 141 4.20 -10.64 1.90
C ARG A 141 4.49 -10.94 3.36
N ALA A 142 5.22 -12.03 3.64
CA ALA A 142 5.59 -12.41 5.00
C ALA A 142 6.43 -11.35 5.73
N VAL A 143 7.29 -10.62 5.00
CA VAL A 143 8.06 -9.50 5.55
C VAL A 143 7.12 -8.38 6.00
N VAL A 144 6.20 -7.94 5.13
CA VAL A 144 5.25 -6.86 5.45
C VAL A 144 4.31 -7.29 6.59
N ASP A 145 3.83 -8.53 6.57
CA ASP A 145 3.01 -9.11 7.64
C ASP A 145 3.75 -9.13 8.98
N GLY A 146 5.06 -9.40 8.96
CA GLY A 146 5.92 -9.32 10.14
C GLY A 146 5.93 -7.90 10.73
N ILE A 147 6.10 -6.88 9.88
CA ILE A 147 6.08 -5.47 10.30
C ILE A 147 4.73 -5.11 10.95
N PHE A 148 3.62 -5.47 10.30
CA PHE A 148 2.28 -5.16 10.81
C PHE A 148 2.01 -5.85 12.16
N ARG A 149 2.43 -7.11 12.31
CA ARG A 149 2.28 -7.89 13.54
C ARG A 149 3.13 -7.34 14.68
N ASP A 150 4.40 -7.04 14.41
CA ASP A 150 5.34 -6.51 15.40
C ASP A 150 4.90 -5.14 15.93
N LEU A 151 4.20 -4.37 15.11
CA LEU A 151 3.64 -3.06 15.47
C LEU A 151 2.18 -3.14 15.95
N GLN A 152 1.58 -4.33 16.00
CA GLN A 152 0.18 -4.58 16.38
C GLN A 152 -0.82 -3.68 15.64
N LEU A 153 -0.61 -3.49 14.33
CA LEU A 153 -1.48 -2.65 13.51
C LEU A 153 -2.77 -3.39 13.14
N ASP A 154 -3.88 -2.66 13.16
CA ASP A 154 -5.12 -3.17 12.58
C ASP A 154 -5.05 -3.02 11.05
N VAL A 155 -5.01 -4.15 10.34
CA VAL A 155 -4.92 -4.20 8.88
C VAL A 155 -6.30 -4.45 8.27
N VAL A 156 -6.65 -3.70 7.23
CA VAL A 156 -7.83 -3.97 6.39
C VAL A 156 -7.36 -4.58 5.09
N ASP A 157 -7.66 -5.86 4.89
CA ASP A 157 -7.44 -6.54 3.61
C ASP A 157 -8.64 -6.33 2.69
N ILE A 158 -8.38 -5.90 1.46
CA ILE A 158 -9.38 -5.74 0.40
C ILE A 158 -8.96 -6.57 -0.80
N ASP A 159 -9.79 -7.55 -1.16
CA ASP A 159 -9.67 -8.25 -2.43
C ASP A 159 -10.30 -7.39 -3.54
N THR A 160 -9.54 -7.13 -4.60
CA THR A 160 -9.99 -6.32 -5.74
C THR A 160 -11.05 -7.00 -6.61
N THR A 161 -11.30 -8.30 -6.39
CA THR A 161 -12.33 -9.09 -7.06
C THR A 161 -13.65 -9.16 -6.28
N GLU A 162 -13.67 -8.67 -5.04
CA GLU A 162 -14.81 -8.71 -4.14
C GLU A 162 -15.38 -7.31 -3.86
N GLU A 163 -16.52 -7.25 -3.17
CA GLU A 163 -17.09 -6.00 -2.72
C GLU A 163 -16.23 -5.39 -1.60
N TYR A 164 -15.64 -4.22 -1.84
CA TYR A 164 -14.72 -3.57 -0.90
C TYR A 164 -15.41 -2.76 0.21
N LEU A 165 -16.70 -2.45 0.08
CA LEU A 165 -17.44 -1.67 1.09
C LEU A 165 -17.68 -2.42 2.41
N PRO A 166 -18.14 -3.68 2.42
CA PRO A 166 -18.33 -4.45 3.64
C PRO A 166 -17.10 -4.49 4.59
N PRO A 167 -15.87 -4.82 4.15
CA PRO A 167 -14.71 -4.87 5.04
C PRO A 167 -14.36 -3.49 5.63
N LEU A 168 -14.44 -2.43 4.82
CA LEU A 168 -14.22 -1.06 5.28
C LEU A 168 -15.26 -0.63 6.34
N ILE A 169 -16.54 -0.85 6.06
CA ILE A 169 -17.62 -0.50 6.99
C ILE A 169 -17.50 -1.30 8.29
N GLY A 170 -17.20 -2.61 8.18
CA GLY A 170 -16.98 -3.49 9.32
C GLY A 170 -15.87 -2.98 10.22
N PHE A 171 -14.72 -2.63 9.63
CA PHE A 171 -13.58 -2.07 10.32
C PHE A 171 -13.94 -0.76 11.07
N PHE A 172 -14.51 0.22 10.37
CA PHE A 172 -14.86 1.50 10.99
C PHE A 172 -15.89 1.34 12.13
N ARG A 173 -16.86 0.42 11.99
CA ARG A 173 -17.84 0.12 13.05
C ARG A 173 -17.23 -0.58 14.26
N ALA A 174 -16.26 -1.47 14.07
CA ALA A 174 -15.55 -2.10 15.17
C ALA A 174 -14.74 -1.05 15.95
N ARG A 175 -14.02 -0.19 15.23
CA ARG A 175 -13.21 0.89 15.79
C ARG A 175 -14.03 1.93 16.56
N ALA A 176 -15.17 2.35 16.01
CA ALA A 176 -16.08 3.27 16.68
C ALA A 176 -16.68 2.70 17.99
N ARG A 177 -16.75 1.38 18.13
CA ARG A 177 -17.18 0.71 19.37
C ARG A 177 -16.07 0.62 20.41
N ALA A 178 -14.82 0.42 20.00
CA ALA A 178 -13.67 0.35 20.90
C ALA A 178 -13.27 1.72 21.49
N LEU A 179 -13.66 2.82 20.83
CA LEU A 179 -13.42 4.19 21.29
C LEU A 179 -14.53 4.75 22.22
N ARG A 180 -15.57 3.96 22.50
CA ARG A 180 -16.66 4.29 23.44
C ARG A 180 -16.47 3.52 24.74
#